data_AF-Q6P854-F1
#
_entry.id   AF-Q6P854-F1
#
_cell.length_a   1.000
_cell.length_b   1.000
_cell.length_c   1.000
_cell.angle_alpha   90.00
_cell.angle_beta   90.00
_cell.angle_gamma   90.00
#
_symmetry.space_group_name_H-M   'P 1'
#
loop_
_entity.id
_entity.type
_entity.pdbx_description
1 polymer ?
#
loop_
_entity_poly.entity_id
_entity_poly.type
_entity_poly.pdbx_seq_one_letter_code
_entity_poly.pdbx_strand_id
1 'polypeptide(L)'
;MSQPTKHLHGILHPVTKTQGGNFLVAVKQEKIDVQRAGDKNTGGEEEPVKKRGWPKGKKRKKILPNGPKAPVTGYVRFLNERREQIRAQHPDLPFPEITKMLGAEWSTLPPHEKQRYLDEAERDKQQYMKELREYQQSEAYKMCAEKIQEKKIKKEETSVAAASTLLNGHTHKTGDSQSDGFSSFDVTIFTEEFLDQNKVREAELRRLRKMNMEFEEQNSILQRHTESMNCAKERLEQELAQEERQTIVLQQQLQTIRQILLSSFSSLPIPGTGETPTLGNLDVYMAKLHNLIEGNPTQHEKLVMKIKEVLSRINSDHL
;
A
#
# COMPACT_ATOMS: atom_id res chain seq x y z
N MET A 1 2.37 68.08 -21.70
CA MET A 1 1.68 68.49 -20.46
C MET A 1 1.22 67.24 -19.73
N SER A 2 1.37 67.25 -18.40
CA SER A 2 0.78 66.36 -17.38
C SER A 2 1.30 64.92 -17.19
N GLN A 3 2.10 64.78 -16.13
CA GLN A 3 2.08 63.70 -15.12
C GLN A 3 0.66 63.58 -14.47
N PRO A 4 0.25 62.56 -13.66
CA PRO A 4 1.09 61.79 -12.72
C PRO A 4 0.72 60.30 -12.39
N THR A 5 1.65 59.71 -11.64
CA THR A 5 1.66 58.52 -10.76
C THR A 5 0.39 58.13 -10.00
N LYS A 6 0.17 56.82 -9.78
CA LYS A 6 -0.14 56.20 -8.47
C LYS A 6 0.39 54.76 -8.35
N HIS A 7 1.22 54.54 -7.33
CA HIS A 7 1.64 53.24 -6.80
C HIS A 7 0.50 52.55 -6.03
N LEU A 8 0.44 51.22 -6.07
CA LEU A 8 0.04 50.40 -4.93
C LEU A 8 0.94 49.17 -4.82
N HIS A 9 1.67 49.10 -3.71
CA HIS A 9 2.45 47.96 -3.24
C HIS A 9 1.49 46.87 -2.71
N GLY A 10 1.67 45.64 -3.18
CA GLY A 10 1.11 44.43 -2.58
C GLY A 10 2.25 43.48 -2.22
N ILE A 11 2.64 43.52 -0.95
CA ILE A 11 3.67 42.69 -0.32
C ILE A 11 3.12 41.26 -0.20
N LEU A 12 3.79 40.28 -0.82
CA LEU A 12 3.62 38.86 -0.50
C LEU A 12 4.93 38.34 0.12
N HIS A 13 4.87 38.00 1.40
CA HIS A 13 5.92 37.31 2.15
C HIS A 13 5.96 35.80 1.82
N PRO A 14 7.05 35.09 2.18
CA PRO A 14 7.56 33.96 1.42
C PRO A 14 7.03 32.60 1.89
N VAL A 15 6.94 31.67 0.94
CA VAL A 15 6.71 30.23 1.19
C VAL A 15 8.03 29.58 1.61
N THR A 16 8.12 29.16 2.87
CA THR A 16 9.18 28.28 3.38
C THR A 16 8.84 26.81 3.11
N LYS A 17 9.78 26.10 2.50
CA LYS A 17 9.81 24.65 2.30
C LYS A 17 9.91 23.90 3.65
N THR A 18 9.09 22.88 3.84
CA THR A 18 9.32 21.75 4.77
C THR A 18 8.69 20.50 4.13
N GLN A 19 9.49 19.66 3.47
CA GLN A 19 10.13 18.44 4.01
C GLN A 19 9.12 17.30 4.24
N GLY A 20 8.89 16.51 3.18
CA GLY A 20 8.12 15.28 3.22
C GLY A 20 8.88 14.19 3.98
N GLY A 21 8.31 13.76 5.11
CA GLY A 21 8.80 12.62 5.88
C GLY A 21 8.45 11.30 5.18
N ASN A 22 9.49 10.55 4.82
CA ASN A 22 9.41 9.14 4.42
C ASN A 22 8.89 8.31 5.59
N PHE A 23 7.70 7.71 5.44
CA PHE A 23 7.24 6.65 6.35
C PHE A 23 7.79 5.31 5.84
N LEU A 24 8.93 4.91 6.37
CA LEU A 24 9.55 3.60 6.14
C LEU A 24 8.90 2.59 7.08
N VAL A 25 8.00 1.74 6.58
CA VAL A 25 7.47 0.61 7.35
C VAL A 25 8.54 -0.48 7.36
N ALA A 26 9.23 -0.60 8.50
CA ALA A 26 10.18 -1.68 8.77
C ALA A 26 9.43 -3.01 8.95
N VAL A 27 9.57 -3.93 7.99
CA VAL A 27 9.16 -5.33 8.17
C VAL A 27 10.30 -6.07 8.86
N LYS A 28 10.03 -6.47 10.10
CA LYS A 28 10.90 -7.25 10.97
C LYS A 28 11.01 -8.68 10.40
N GLN A 29 12.21 -9.08 10.00
CA GLN A 29 12.51 -10.39 9.46
C GLN A 29 12.78 -11.36 10.62
N GLU A 30 11.84 -12.28 10.90
CA GLU A 30 12.12 -13.44 11.75
C GLU A 30 12.92 -14.49 10.97
N LYS A 31 14.08 -14.84 11.53
CA LYS A 31 14.94 -15.94 11.11
C LYS A 31 14.32 -17.25 11.58
N ILE A 32 14.17 -18.21 10.68
CA ILE A 32 14.00 -19.61 11.06
C ILE A 32 15.33 -20.31 10.79
N ASP A 33 16.02 -20.63 11.88
CA ASP A 33 17.19 -21.52 11.92
C ASP A 33 16.74 -22.94 11.58
N VAL A 34 17.37 -23.56 10.57
CA VAL A 34 17.24 -24.99 10.30
C VAL A 34 18.42 -25.68 10.96
N GLN A 35 18.19 -26.23 12.16
CA GLN A 35 19.14 -27.15 12.79
C GLN A 35 19.03 -28.53 12.16
N ARG A 36 20.19 -29.02 11.72
CA ARG A 36 20.47 -30.33 11.14
C ARG A 36 20.77 -31.32 12.27
N ALA A 37 19.90 -32.32 12.45
CA ALA A 37 20.22 -33.52 13.22
C ALA A 37 20.14 -34.73 12.30
N GLY A 38 21.28 -35.41 12.14
CA GLY A 38 21.35 -36.70 11.47
C GLY A 38 21.19 -37.82 12.49
N ASP A 39 20.57 -38.91 12.06
CA ASP A 39 20.87 -40.23 12.63
C ASP A 39 20.78 -41.30 11.53
N LYS A 40 21.68 -42.27 11.61
CA LYS A 40 21.89 -43.38 10.67
C LYS A 40 21.19 -44.62 11.21
N ASN A 41 20.46 -45.40 10.39
CA ASN A 41 20.78 -46.81 10.17
C ASN A 41 19.94 -47.53 9.08
N THR A 42 20.66 -48.34 8.29
CA THR A 42 20.33 -49.64 7.66
C THR A 42 19.09 -49.86 6.76
N GLY A 43 19.35 -50.04 5.46
CA GLY A 43 19.22 -51.34 4.78
C GLY A 43 17.88 -51.70 4.11
N GLY A 44 17.88 -51.82 2.77
CA GLY A 44 16.86 -52.58 2.03
C GLY A 44 16.51 -52.05 0.63
N GLU A 45 17.11 -52.69 -0.38
CA GLU A 45 16.62 -52.92 -1.76
C GLU A 45 16.41 -51.75 -2.73
N GLU A 46 17.20 -51.78 -3.82
CA GLU A 46 17.11 -50.94 -5.01
C GLU A 46 16.00 -51.43 -5.96
N GLU A 47 15.06 -50.55 -6.31
CA GLU A 47 14.16 -50.68 -7.46
C GLU A 47 14.13 -49.34 -8.22
N PRO A 48 14.16 -49.33 -9.58
CA PRO A 48 14.48 -48.15 -10.36
C PRO A 48 13.29 -47.18 -10.43
N VAL A 49 13.40 -46.04 -9.76
CA VAL A 49 12.40 -44.97 -9.81
C VAL A 49 12.38 -44.33 -11.21
N LYS A 50 11.38 -44.72 -12.00
CA LYS A 50 11.00 -44.07 -13.27
C LYS A 50 10.81 -42.57 -13.07
N LYS A 51 11.52 -41.76 -13.86
CA LYS A 51 11.44 -40.29 -13.92
C LYS A 51 10.00 -39.85 -14.16
N ARG A 52 9.26 -39.54 -13.09
CA ARG A 52 7.95 -38.87 -13.17
C ARG A 52 8.21 -37.41 -13.54
N GLY A 53 7.80 -37.04 -14.75
CA GLY A 53 7.92 -35.69 -15.29
C GLY A 53 7.27 -34.65 -14.38
N TRP A 54 7.92 -33.49 -14.28
CA TRP A 54 7.39 -32.33 -13.55
C TRP A 54 5.97 -31.99 -14.04
N PRO A 55 5.02 -31.73 -13.13
CA PRO A 55 3.68 -31.29 -13.50
C PRO A 55 3.80 -29.96 -14.27
N LYS A 56 3.31 -29.92 -15.51
CA LYS A 56 3.22 -28.68 -16.30
C LYS A 56 2.46 -27.65 -15.47
N GLY A 57 3.17 -26.61 -15.02
CA GLY A 57 2.59 -25.53 -14.23
C GLY A 57 1.34 -24.97 -14.90
N LYS A 58 0.32 -24.64 -14.09
CA LYS A 58 -0.92 -24.01 -14.54
C LYS A 58 -0.61 -22.91 -15.56
N LYS A 59 -1.10 -23.06 -16.80
CA LYS A 59 -0.97 -22.02 -17.83
C LYS A 59 -1.55 -20.72 -17.25
N ARG A 60 -0.72 -19.66 -17.20
CA ARG A 60 -1.16 -18.32 -16.79
C ARG A 60 -2.39 -17.97 -17.62
N LYS A 61 -3.48 -17.53 -16.96
CA LYS A 61 -4.68 -17.04 -17.65
C LYS A 61 -4.22 -15.96 -18.63
N LYS A 62 -4.51 -16.15 -19.93
CA LYS A 62 -4.19 -15.13 -20.93
C LYS A 62 -4.96 -13.87 -20.55
N ILE A 63 -4.24 -12.78 -20.30
CA ILE A 63 -4.85 -11.46 -20.25
C ILE A 63 -5.56 -11.24 -21.59
N LEU A 64 -6.69 -10.53 -21.56
CA LEU A 64 -7.47 -10.19 -22.74
C LEU A 64 -6.58 -9.59 -23.84
N PRO A 65 -6.96 -9.70 -25.13
CA PRO A 65 -6.26 -9.03 -26.21
C PRO A 65 -6.07 -7.55 -25.84
N ASN A 66 -4.82 -7.07 -25.86
CA ASN A 66 -4.40 -5.69 -25.56
C ASN A 66 -4.21 -5.32 -24.07
N GLY A 67 -4.20 -6.26 -23.13
CA GLY A 67 -3.81 -5.94 -21.75
C GLY A 67 -2.29 -5.85 -21.55
N PRO A 68 -1.83 -5.21 -20.46
CA PRO A 68 -0.41 -5.08 -20.16
C PRO A 68 0.23 -6.47 -20.01
N LYS A 69 1.52 -6.57 -20.37
CA LYS A 69 2.27 -7.84 -20.33
C LYS A 69 2.87 -8.04 -18.94
N ALA A 70 2.69 -9.24 -18.39
CA ALA A 70 3.24 -9.57 -17.08
C ALA A 70 4.78 -9.41 -17.07
N PRO A 71 5.35 -8.74 -16.04
CA PRO A 71 6.77 -8.52 -15.95
C PRO A 71 7.51 -9.82 -15.66
N VAL A 72 8.80 -9.82 -15.99
CA VAL A 72 9.71 -10.93 -15.73
C VAL A 72 10.24 -10.84 -14.29
N THR A 73 10.58 -11.98 -13.69
CA THR A 73 11.18 -12.00 -12.35
C THR A 73 12.63 -11.51 -12.41
N GLY A 74 13.20 -11.09 -11.27
CA GLY A 74 14.60 -10.62 -11.21
C GLY A 74 15.60 -11.64 -11.76
N TYR A 75 15.39 -12.92 -11.48
CA TYR A 75 16.19 -14.00 -12.07
C TYR A 75 16.06 -14.05 -13.60
N VAL A 76 14.84 -13.99 -14.15
CA VAL A 76 14.62 -14.04 -15.60
C VAL A 76 15.16 -12.78 -16.28
N ARG A 77 15.10 -11.63 -15.61
CA ARG A 77 15.72 -10.38 -16.06
C ARG A 77 17.23 -10.53 -16.20
N PHE A 78 17.91 -11.03 -15.15
CA PHE A 78 19.33 -11.36 -15.19
C PHE A 78 19.66 -12.34 -16.33
N LEU A 79 18.89 -13.43 -16.44
CA LEU A 79 19.08 -14.42 -17.51
C LEU A 79 18.97 -13.78 -18.89
N ASN A 80 17.98 -12.90 -19.11
CA ASN A 80 17.79 -12.28 -20.42
C ASN A 80 18.95 -11.35 -20.80
N GLU A 81 19.39 -10.52 -19.86
CA GLU A 81 20.51 -9.59 -20.07
C GLU A 81 21.82 -10.34 -20.33
N ARG A 82 22.17 -11.32 -19.48
CA ARG A 82 23.42 -12.08 -19.67
C ARG A 82 23.37 -13.06 -20.82
N ARG A 83 22.21 -13.65 -21.14
CA ARG A 83 22.09 -14.55 -22.29
C ARG A 83 22.44 -13.86 -23.60
N GLU A 84 22.05 -12.59 -23.75
CA GLU A 84 22.41 -11.83 -24.95
C GLU A 84 23.93 -11.64 -25.07
N GLN A 85 24.59 -11.37 -23.95
CA GLN A 85 26.04 -11.18 -23.89
C GLN A 85 26.80 -12.49 -24.15
N ILE A 86 26.37 -13.60 -23.55
CA ILE A 86 26.99 -14.92 -23.79
C ILE A 86 26.75 -15.40 -25.21
N ARG A 87 25.57 -15.17 -25.80
CA ARG A 87 25.28 -15.51 -27.19
C ARG A 87 26.14 -14.70 -28.17
N ALA A 88 26.47 -13.46 -27.84
CA ALA A 88 27.38 -12.64 -28.65
C ALA A 88 28.83 -13.13 -28.59
N GLN A 89 29.29 -13.63 -27.44
CA GLN A 89 30.65 -14.16 -27.26
C GLN A 89 30.80 -15.61 -27.75
N HIS A 90 29.74 -16.40 -27.65
CA HIS A 90 29.72 -17.82 -27.99
C HIS A 90 28.49 -18.15 -28.85
N PRO A 91 28.49 -17.76 -30.15
CA PRO A 91 27.36 -18.01 -31.04
C PRO A 91 27.10 -19.51 -31.30
N ASP A 92 28.11 -20.36 -31.12
CA ASP A 92 28.02 -21.80 -31.38
C ASP A 92 27.41 -22.60 -30.22
N LEU A 93 27.22 -21.99 -29.04
CA LEU A 93 26.69 -22.68 -27.88
C LEU A 93 25.16 -22.79 -27.95
N PRO A 94 24.60 -24.00 -27.70
CA PRO A 94 23.16 -24.19 -27.73
C PRO A 94 22.49 -23.56 -26.50
N PHE A 95 21.26 -23.07 -26.69
CA PHE A 95 20.47 -22.38 -25.66
C PHE A 95 20.39 -23.06 -24.27
N PRO A 96 20.26 -24.40 -24.17
CA PRO A 96 20.23 -25.08 -22.87
C PRO A 96 21.54 -24.94 -22.09
N GLU A 97 22.69 -24.99 -22.77
CA GLU A 97 24.00 -24.86 -22.13
C GLU A 97 24.23 -23.44 -21.63
N ILE A 98 23.88 -22.43 -22.44
CA ILE A 98 23.90 -21.03 -22.00
C ILE A 98 23.03 -20.83 -20.76
N THR A 99 21.81 -21.37 -20.76
CA THR A 99 20.90 -21.23 -19.62
C THR A 99 21.42 -21.93 -18.36
N LYS A 100 22.11 -23.07 -18.50
CA LYS A 100 22.73 -23.80 -17.40
C LYS A 100 23.89 -23.01 -16.77
N MET A 101 24.76 -22.42 -17.59
CA MET A 101 25.86 -21.56 -17.12
C MET A 101 25.33 -20.35 -16.34
N LEU A 102 24.32 -19.67 -16.88
CA LEU A 102 23.73 -18.50 -16.22
C LEU A 102 23.00 -18.84 -14.92
N GLY A 103 22.39 -20.03 -14.82
CA GLY A 103 21.81 -20.51 -13.56
C GLY A 103 22.85 -20.71 -12.46
N ALA A 104 24.06 -21.18 -12.83
CA ALA A 104 25.18 -21.26 -11.91
C ALA A 104 25.69 -19.86 -11.53
N GLU A 105 25.86 -18.96 -12.50
CA GLU A 105 26.30 -17.58 -12.28
C GLU A 105 25.37 -16.83 -11.31
N TRP A 106 24.04 -16.97 -11.47
CA TRP A 106 23.06 -16.38 -10.56
C TRP A 106 23.14 -16.91 -9.12
N SER A 107 23.55 -18.17 -8.96
CA SER A 107 23.69 -18.80 -7.64
C SER A 107 24.95 -18.33 -6.92
N THR A 108 25.99 -17.97 -7.67
CA THR A 108 27.26 -17.42 -7.15
C THR A 108 27.30 -15.90 -7.12
N LEU A 109 26.28 -15.22 -7.65
CA LEU A 109 26.24 -13.76 -7.78
C LEU A 109 26.27 -13.08 -6.40
N PRO A 110 27.03 -11.98 -6.22
CA PRO A 110 27.03 -11.22 -4.99
C PRO A 110 25.62 -10.77 -4.57
N PRO A 111 25.30 -10.75 -3.26
CA PRO A 111 23.97 -10.36 -2.79
C PRO A 111 23.52 -8.98 -3.27
N HIS A 112 24.44 -8.02 -3.40
CA HIS A 112 24.11 -6.65 -3.84
C HIS A 112 23.66 -6.59 -5.31
N GLU A 113 24.32 -7.33 -6.21
CA GLU A 113 23.93 -7.39 -7.62
C GLU A 113 22.62 -8.15 -7.78
N LYS A 114 22.47 -9.25 -7.04
CA LYS A 114 21.23 -10.03 -7.00
C LYS A 114 20.05 -9.16 -6.53
N GLN A 115 20.27 -8.35 -5.48
CA GLN A 115 19.27 -7.44 -4.95
C GLN A 115 18.86 -6.39 -5.98
N ARG A 116 19.81 -5.81 -6.73
CA ARG A 116 19.51 -4.87 -7.82
C ARG A 116 18.49 -5.44 -8.82
N TYR A 117 18.66 -6.69 -9.23
CA TYR A 117 17.72 -7.36 -10.14
C TYR A 117 16.35 -7.65 -9.52
N LEU A 118 16.31 -7.95 -8.22
CA LEU A 118 15.07 -8.18 -7.49
C LEU A 118 14.28 -6.89 -7.30
N ASP A 119 14.95 -5.80 -6.91
CA ASP A 119 14.33 -4.48 -6.72
C ASP A 119 13.75 -3.93 -8.03
N GLU A 120 14.50 -4.09 -9.12
CA GLU A 120 14.07 -3.73 -10.47
C GLU A 120 12.82 -4.52 -10.90
N ALA A 121 12.80 -5.83 -10.64
CA ALA A 121 11.64 -6.67 -10.95
C ALA A 121 10.43 -6.36 -10.06
N GLU A 122 10.64 -5.96 -8.81
CA GLU A 122 9.54 -5.54 -7.93
C GLU A 122 8.95 -4.21 -8.38
N ARG A 123 9.78 -3.27 -8.87
CA ARG A 123 9.29 -2.00 -9.44
C ARG A 123 8.45 -2.24 -10.70
N ASP A 124 8.91 -3.09 -11.61
CA ASP A 124 8.14 -3.50 -12.78
C ASP A 124 6.81 -4.14 -12.40
N LYS A 125 6.81 -4.98 -11.36
CA LYS A 125 5.61 -5.62 -10.83
C LYS A 125 4.61 -4.59 -10.31
N GLN A 126 5.08 -3.58 -9.58
CA GLN A 126 4.23 -2.48 -9.11
C GLN A 126 3.63 -1.68 -10.28
N GLN A 127 4.45 -1.36 -11.29
CA GLN A 127 4.01 -0.65 -12.48
C GLN A 127 2.97 -1.46 -13.26
N TYR A 128 3.24 -2.74 -13.51
CA TYR A 128 2.29 -3.65 -14.15
C TYR A 128 0.97 -3.76 -13.37
N MET A 129 1.01 -3.81 -12.04
CA MET A 129 -0.21 -3.86 -11.23
C MET A 129 -1.04 -2.58 -11.36
N LYS A 130 -0.39 -1.42 -11.49
CA LYS A 130 -1.06 -0.15 -11.74
C LYS A 130 -1.70 -0.13 -13.13
N GLU A 131 -0.93 -0.45 -14.17
CA GLU A 131 -1.41 -0.52 -15.56
C GLU A 131 -2.54 -1.55 -15.72
N LEU A 132 -2.46 -2.68 -15.03
CA LEU A 132 -3.49 -3.72 -15.07
C LEU A 132 -4.78 -3.22 -14.43
N ARG A 133 -4.71 -2.46 -13.33
CA ARG A 133 -5.87 -1.86 -12.68
C ARG A 133 -6.54 -0.83 -13.60
N GLU A 134 -5.74 0.05 -14.22
CA GLU A 134 -6.23 1.03 -15.19
C GLU A 134 -6.86 0.34 -16.42
N TYR A 135 -6.21 -0.70 -16.94
CA TYR A 135 -6.74 -1.50 -18.03
C TYR A 135 -8.08 -2.15 -17.67
N GLN A 136 -8.21 -2.72 -16.46
CA GLN A 136 -9.46 -3.32 -15.98
C GLN A 136 -10.61 -2.30 -15.82
N GLN A 137 -10.28 -1.03 -15.57
CA GLN A 137 -11.26 0.06 -15.48
C GLN A 137 -11.67 0.62 -16.85
N SER A 138 -10.88 0.36 -17.90
CA SER A 138 -11.15 0.86 -19.24
C SER A 138 -12.39 0.20 -19.88
N GLU A 139 -13.12 0.99 -20.68
CA GLU A 139 -14.25 0.49 -21.48
C GLU A 139 -13.83 -0.62 -22.45
N ALA A 140 -12.58 -0.59 -22.93
CA ALA A 140 -12.01 -1.64 -23.77
C ALA A 140 -11.96 -3.02 -23.08
N TYR A 141 -11.72 -3.05 -21.76
CA TYR A 141 -11.73 -4.28 -20.97
C TYR A 141 -13.16 -4.80 -20.75
N LYS A 142 -14.10 -3.90 -20.41
CA LYS A 142 -15.52 -4.27 -20.24
C LYS A 142 -16.12 -4.83 -21.53
N MET A 143 -15.91 -4.15 -22.67
CA MET A 143 -16.38 -4.59 -23.98
C MET A 143 -15.75 -5.91 -24.44
N CYS A 144 -14.48 -6.17 -24.11
CA CYS A 144 -13.85 -7.47 -24.42
C CYS A 144 -14.31 -8.58 -23.47
N ALA A 145 -14.51 -8.28 -22.18
CA ALA A 145 -15.00 -9.24 -21.20
C ALA A 145 -16.44 -9.67 -21.51
N GLU A 146 -17.31 -8.72 -21.87
CA GLU A 146 -18.69 -8.97 -22.30
C GLU A 146 -18.73 -9.81 -23.57
N LYS A 147 -17.95 -9.49 -24.61
CA LYS A 147 -17.86 -10.30 -25.83
C LYS A 147 -17.37 -11.73 -25.58
N ILE A 148 -16.54 -11.95 -24.56
CA ILE A 148 -16.06 -13.30 -24.18
C ILE A 148 -17.14 -14.05 -23.41
N GLN A 149 -17.91 -13.37 -22.56
CA GLN A 149 -19.07 -13.97 -21.88
C GLN A 149 -20.18 -14.29 -22.87
N GLU A 150 -20.50 -13.39 -23.80
CA GLU A 150 -21.51 -13.61 -24.84
C GLU A 150 -21.14 -14.81 -25.73
N LYS A 151 -19.86 -14.95 -26.12
CA LYS A 151 -19.39 -16.13 -26.86
C LYS A 151 -19.45 -17.43 -26.04
N LYS A 152 -19.31 -17.37 -24.72
CA LYS A 152 -19.45 -18.54 -23.83
C LYS A 152 -20.91 -18.92 -23.67
N ILE A 153 -21.78 -17.95 -23.41
CA ILE A 153 -23.24 -18.14 -23.31
C ILE A 153 -23.77 -18.69 -24.63
N LYS A 154 -23.39 -18.12 -25.77
CA LYS A 154 -23.82 -18.59 -27.09
C LYS A 154 -23.32 -20.01 -27.40
N LYS A 155 -22.12 -20.38 -26.92
CA LYS A 155 -21.59 -21.75 -27.04
C LYS A 155 -22.35 -22.74 -26.14
N GLU A 156 -22.69 -22.33 -24.93
CA GLU A 156 -23.51 -23.10 -23.99
C GLU A 156 -24.96 -23.25 -24.51
N GLU A 157 -25.57 -22.19 -25.03
CA GLU A 157 -26.89 -22.20 -25.68
C GLU A 157 -26.93 -23.10 -26.92
N THR A 158 -25.89 -23.09 -27.78
CA THR A 158 -25.82 -24.04 -28.90
C THR A 158 -25.63 -25.48 -28.45
N SER A 159 -24.95 -25.71 -27.32
CA SER A 159 -24.80 -27.07 -26.76
C SER A 159 -26.08 -27.57 -26.08
N VAL A 160 -26.85 -26.69 -25.46
CA VAL A 160 -28.14 -26.99 -24.83
C VAL A 160 -29.25 -27.17 -25.88
N ALA A 161 -29.22 -26.42 -26.99
CA ALA A 161 -30.13 -26.59 -28.12
C ALA A 161 -29.89 -27.92 -28.87
N ALA A 162 -28.62 -28.33 -29.04
CA ALA A 162 -28.28 -29.63 -29.60
C ALA A 162 -28.73 -30.80 -28.70
N ALA A 163 -28.62 -30.65 -27.38
CA ALA A 163 -29.13 -31.62 -26.41
C ALA A 163 -30.67 -31.70 -26.39
N SER A 164 -31.36 -30.57 -26.58
CA SER A 164 -32.83 -30.50 -26.56
C SER A 164 -33.48 -31.11 -27.81
N THR A 165 -32.78 -31.13 -28.95
CA THR A 165 -33.29 -31.76 -30.20
C THR A 165 -33.30 -33.30 -30.11
N LEU A 166 -32.45 -33.90 -29.26
CA LEU A 166 -32.39 -35.35 -29.08
C LEU A 166 -33.49 -35.92 -28.18
N LEU A 167 -34.26 -35.08 -27.47
CA LEU A 167 -35.28 -35.54 -26.53
C LEU A 167 -36.71 -35.55 -27.11
N ASN A 168 -36.90 -35.08 -28.36
CA ASN A 168 -38.22 -34.81 -28.93
C ASN A 168 -38.63 -35.72 -30.09
N GLY A 169 -38.00 -36.89 -30.24
CA GLY A 169 -38.26 -37.78 -31.37
C GLY A 169 -38.34 -39.26 -30.99
N HIS A 170 -39.46 -39.72 -30.42
CA HIS A 170 -39.97 -41.06 -30.72
C HIS A 170 -41.45 -41.23 -30.37
N THR A 171 -42.30 -41.04 -31.37
CA THR A 171 -43.64 -41.63 -31.47
C THR A 171 -43.48 -43.10 -31.88
N HIS A 172 -43.90 -44.10 -31.10
CA HIS A 172 -44.04 -45.46 -31.65
C HIS A 172 -45.34 -46.16 -31.26
N LYS A 173 -46.17 -46.27 -32.30
CA LYS A 173 -47.13 -47.34 -32.59
C LYS A 173 -46.40 -48.70 -32.71
N THR A 174 -47.04 -49.73 -32.16
CA THR A 174 -47.23 -51.12 -32.63
C THR A 174 -46.10 -51.86 -33.38
N GLY A 175 -45.79 -53.10 -32.93
CA GLY A 175 -45.45 -54.21 -33.84
C GLY A 175 -44.23 -55.07 -33.47
N ASP A 176 -44.51 -56.23 -32.88
CA ASP A 176 -43.98 -57.59 -33.12
C ASP A 176 -42.46 -57.93 -33.25
N SER A 177 -42.10 -59.01 -32.54
CA SER A 177 -41.09 -60.06 -32.80
C SER A 177 -39.57 -59.80 -32.94
N GLN A 178 -38.86 -60.33 -31.92
CA GLN A 178 -37.72 -61.28 -31.98
C GLN A 178 -36.26 -60.80 -32.20
N SER A 179 -35.40 -61.33 -31.31
CA SER A 179 -33.95 -61.61 -31.41
C SER A 179 -32.92 -60.69 -30.71
N ASP A 180 -32.29 -61.32 -29.70
CA ASP A 180 -30.96 -61.22 -29.10
C ASP A 180 -30.05 -59.99 -29.30
N GLY A 181 -29.62 -59.45 -28.14
CA GLY A 181 -28.49 -58.53 -28.05
C GLY A 181 -28.34 -57.94 -26.63
N PHE A 182 -27.82 -58.75 -25.71
CA PHE A 182 -27.40 -58.43 -24.34
C PHE A 182 -27.04 -56.93 -24.10
N SER A 183 -28.02 -56.11 -23.67
CA SER A 183 -27.80 -54.79 -23.06
C SER A 183 -28.52 -54.76 -21.72
N SER A 184 -27.91 -55.46 -20.77
CA SER A 184 -28.37 -55.54 -19.39
C SER A 184 -28.14 -54.19 -18.72
N PHE A 185 -29.23 -53.42 -18.55
CA PHE A 185 -29.41 -52.41 -17.52
C PHE A 185 -28.28 -51.38 -17.38
N ASP A 186 -28.15 -50.46 -18.34
CA ASP A 186 -27.56 -49.16 -17.99
C ASP A 186 -28.64 -48.32 -17.30
N VAL A 187 -28.59 -48.30 -15.97
CA VAL A 187 -29.45 -47.43 -15.18
C VAL A 187 -29.05 -46.00 -15.50
N THR A 188 -29.99 -45.16 -15.96
CA THR A 188 -29.75 -43.79 -16.44
C THR A 188 -29.00 -42.87 -15.48
N ILE A 189 -28.91 -43.21 -14.20
CA ILE A 189 -28.15 -42.50 -13.16
C ILE A 189 -26.66 -42.90 -13.06
N PHE A 190 -26.24 -43.92 -13.80
CA PHE A 190 -24.84 -44.39 -13.83
C PHE A 190 -24.24 -44.34 -15.23
N THR A 191 -24.91 -43.66 -16.15
CA THR A 191 -24.33 -43.34 -17.47
C THR A 191 -23.02 -42.57 -17.27
N GLU A 192 -22.05 -42.84 -18.14
CA GLU A 192 -20.74 -42.18 -18.13
C GLU A 192 -20.88 -40.65 -18.12
N GLU A 193 -21.89 -40.13 -18.82
CA GLU A 193 -22.22 -38.70 -18.87
C GLU A 193 -22.68 -38.14 -17.51
N PHE A 194 -23.54 -38.84 -16.75
CA PHE A 194 -23.98 -38.38 -15.42
C PHE A 194 -22.81 -38.33 -14.42
N LEU A 195 -21.93 -39.33 -14.47
CA LEU A 195 -20.75 -39.40 -13.62
C LEU A 195 -19.77 -38.26 -13.92
N ASP A 196 -19.56 -37.94 -15.19
CA ASP A 196 -18.70 -36.82 -15.60
C ASP A 196 -19.30 -35.47 -15.20
N GLN A 197 -20.62 -35.27 -15.37
CA GLN A 197 -21.29 -34.07 -14.87
C GLN A 197 -21.19 -33.93 -13.35
N ASN A 198 -21.36 -35.03 -12.61
CA ASN A 198 -21.19 -35.06 -11.16
C ASN A 198 -19.77 -34.67 -10.75
N LYS A 199 -18.76 -35.25 -11.42
CA LYS A 199 -17.34 -34.93 -11.21
C LYS A 199 -17.01 -33.47 -11.49
N VAL A 200 -17.57 -32.89 -12.56
CA VAL A 200 -17.41 -31.46 -12.87
C VAL A 200 -18.07 -30.59 -11.79
N ARG A 201 -19.29 -30.93 -11.36
CA ARG A 201 -20.01 -30.22 -10.29
C ARG A 201 -19.25 -30.28 -8.97
N GLU A 202 -18.73 -31.44 -8.59
CA GLU A 202 -17.91 -31.62 -7.39
C GLU A 202 -16.60 -30.83 -7.47
N ALA A 203 -15.95 -30.81 -8.64
CA ALA A 203 -14.76 -29.98 -8.85
C ALA A 203 -15.07 -28.49 -8.71
N GLU A 204 -16.21 -28.03 -9.23
CA GLU A 204 -16.65 -26.64 -9.12
C GLU A 204 -17.00 -26.28 -7.66
N LEU A 205 -17.70 -27.14 -6.93
CA LEU A 205 -17.98 -26.94 -5.50
C LEU A 205 -16.69 -26.83 -4.69
N ARG A 206 -15.68 -27.67 -4.97
CA ARG A 206 -14.37 -27.57 -4.33
C ARG A 206 -13.68 -26.26 -4.66
N ARG A 207 -13.76 -25.80 -5.92
CA ARG A 207 -13.21 -24.52 -6.36
C ARG A 207 -13.89 -23.35 -5.64
N LEU A 208 -15.21 -23.36 -5.54
CA LEU A 208 -16.00 -22.34 -4.84
C LEU A 208 -15.69 -22.30 -3.35
N ARG A 209 -15.64 -23.46 -2.68
CA ARG A 209 -15.24 -23.55 -1.27
C ARG A 209 -13.85 -22.95 -1.03
N LYS A 210 -12.89 -23.27 -1.91
CA LYS A 210 -11.54 -22.70 -1.83
C LYS A 210 -11.57 -21.17 -2.01
N MET A 211 -12.31 -20.66 -2.99
CA MET A 211 -12.44 -19.22 -3.20
C MET A 211 -13.12 -18.51 -2.02
N ASN A 212 -14.17 -19.07 -1.45
CA ASN A 212 -14.82 -18.49 -0.27
C ASN A 212 -13.85 -18.39 0.91
N MET A 213 -13.08 -19.45 1.17
CA MET A 213 -12.04 -19.43 2.20
C MET A 213 -10.98 -18.34 1.94
N GLU A 214 -10.53 -18.19 0.68
CA GLU A 214 -9.61 -17.11 0.29
C GLU A 214 -10.24 -15.72 0.51
N PHE A 215 -11.52 -15.53 0.17
CA PHE A 215 -12.22 -14.26 0.41
C PHE A 215 -12.43 -13.95 1.89
N GLU A 216 -12.78 -14.96 2.69
CA GLU A 216 -12.90 -14.83 4.15
C GLU A 216 -11.56 -14.42 4.78
N GLU A 217 -10.45 -15.00 4.33
CA GLU A 217 -9.11 -14.62 4.75
C GLU A 217 -8.78 -13.17 4.38
N GLN A 218 -9.08 -12.75 3.14
CA GLN A 218 -8.86 -11.36 2.72
C GLN A 218 -9.72 -10.38 3.54
N ASN A 219 -10.98 -10.72 3.81
CA ASN A 219 -11.86 -9.90 4.65
C ASN A 219 -11.32 -9.78 6.08
N SER A 220 -10.80 -10.87 6.66
CA SER A 220 -10.18 -10.85 7.98
C SER A 220 -8.94 -9.94 8.01
N ILE A 221 -8.11 -9.97 6.97
CA ILE A 221 -6.93 -9.09 6.86
C ILE A 221 -7.35 -7.62 6.75
N LEU A 222 -8.33 -7.30 5.90
CA LEU A 222 -8.84 -5.94 5.72
C LEU A 222 -9.47 -5.41 7.00
N GLN A 223 -10.22 -6.25 7.72
CA GLN A 223 -10.80 -5.90 9.00
C GLN A 223 -9.70 -5.55 10.02
N ARG A 224 -8.66 -6.39 10.15
CA ARG A 224 -7.52 -6.11 11.04
C ARG A 224 -6.80 -4.81 10.67
N HIS A 225 -6.63 -4.53 9.38
CA HIS A 225 -6.03 -3.28 8.93
C HIS A 225 -6.89 -2.06 9.30
N THR A 226 -8.21 -2.18 9.12
CA THR A 226 -9.18 -1.14 9.48
C THR A 226 -9.15 -0.87 10.98
N GLU A 227 -9.13 -1.92 11.79
CA GLU A 227 -8.98 -1.82 13.26
C GLU A 227 -7.67 -1.12 13.64
N SER A 228 -6.55 -1.52 13.03
CA SER A 228 -5.25 -0.87 13.26
C SER A 228 -5.26 0.62 12.89
N MET A 229 -5.89 0.99 11.78
CA MET A 229 -6.02 2.39 11.36
C MET A 229 -6.91 3.18 12.32
N ASN A 230 -8.01 2.59 12.78
CA ASN A 230 -8.90 3.22 13.75
C ASN A 230 -8.20 3.45 15.09
N CYS A 231 -7.43 2.47 15.59
CA CYS A 231 -6.63 2.66 16.80
C CYS A 231 -5.58 3.78 16.63
N ALA A 232 -4.94 3.86 15.46
CA ALA A 232 -3.98 4.94 15.18
C ALA A 232 -4.68 6.31 15.15
N LYS A 233 -5.86 6.38 14.53
CA LYS A 233 -6.70 7.59 14.51
C LYS A 233 -7.06 8.02 15.92
N GLU A 234 -7.55 7.11 16.76
CA GLU A 234 -7.95 7.42 18.14
C GLU A 234 -6.77 7.94 18.97
N ARG A 235 -5.57 7.36 18.81
CA ARG A 235 -4.36 7.86 19.46
C ARG A 235 -4.03 9.29 19.03
N LEU A 236 -4.11 9.58 17.74
CA LEU A 236 -3.86 10.95 17.22
C LEU A 236 -4.91 11.95 17.73
N GLU A 237 -6.18 11.54 17.84
CA GLU A 237 -7.24 12.38 18.42
C GLU A 237 -6.97 12.68 19.91
N GLN A 238 -6.47 11.69 20.67
CA GLN A 238 -6.08 11.88 22.06
C GLN A 238 -4.88 12.82 22.21
N GLU A 239 -3.85 12.67 21.37
CA GLU A 239 -2.68 13.54 21.34
C GLU A 239 -3.08 14.99 20.98
N LEU A 240 -3.91 15.16 19.96
CA LEU A 240 -4.45 16.47 19.59
C LEU A 240 -5.21 17.12 20.76
N ALA A 241 -6.11 16.38 21.40
CA ALA A 241 -6.86 16.88 22.55
C ALA A 241 -5.94 17.24 23.74
N GLN A 242 -4.82 16.54 23.91
CA GLN A 242 -3.83 16.87 24.93
C GLN A 242 -3.09 18.17 24.60
N GLU A 243 -2.63 18.33 23.36
CA GLU A 243 -1.97 19.55 22.89
C GLU A 243 -2.89 20.78 22.98
N GLU A 244 -4.18 20.62 22.66
CA GLU A 244 -5.18 21.67 22.84
C GLU A 244 -5.30 22.10 24.30
N ARG A 245 -5.36 21.14 25.24
CA ARG A 245 -5.39 21.43 26.69
C ARG A 245 -4.12 22.15 27.13
N GLN A 246 -2.95 21.70 26.69
CA GLN A 246 -1.68 22.35 27.03
C GLN A 246 -1.63 23.78 26.49
N THR A 247 -2.06 23.99 25.26
CA THR A 247 -2.15 25.32 24.63
C THR A 247 -3.06 26.23 25.44
N ILE A 248 -4.23 25.76 25.87
CA ILE A 248 -5.15 26.54 26.71
C ILE A 248 -4.50 26.90 28.04
N VAL A 249 -3.81 25.97 28.71
CA VAL A 249 -3.12 26.25 29.98
C VAL A 249 -2.01 27.29 29.79
N LEU A 250 -1.19 27.17 28.74
CA LEU A 250 -0.13 28.14 28.45
C LEU A 250 -0.70 29.53 28.12
N GLN A 251 -1.81 29.59 27.37
CA GLN A 251 -2.50 30.85 27.10
C GLN A 251 -3.04 31.50 28.38
N GLN A 252 -3.62 30.70 29.29
CA GLN A 252 -4.07 31.17 30.60
C GLN A 252 -2.91 31.69 31.45
N GLN A 253 -1.80 30.95 31.51
CA GLN A 253 -0.59 31.39 32.23
C GLN A 253 -0.04 32.71 31.67
N LEU A 254 0.07 32.81 30.35
CA LEU A 254 0.49 34.03 29.68
C LEU A 254 -0.47 35.19 29.99
N GLN A 255 -1.78 34.95 29.96
CA GLN A 255 -2.77 35.98 30.30
C GLN A 255 -2.66 36.42 31.76
N THR A 256 -2.46 35.49 32.70
CA THR A 256 -2.21 35.79 34.10
C THR A 256 -0.98 36.67 34.27
N ILE A 257 0.15 36.31 33.66
CA ILE A 257 1.38 37.12 33.70
C ILE A 257 1.13 38.52 33.12
N ARG A 258 0.42 38.62 31.99
CA ARG A 258 0.09 39.93 31.40
C ARG A 258 -0.75 40.79 32.34
N GLN A 259 -1.71 40.21 33.06
CA GLN A 259 -2.52 40.95 34.03
C GLN A 259 -1.70 41.41 35.23
N ILE A 260 -0.80 40.57 35.74
CA ILE A 260 0.11 40.91 36.83
C ILE A 260 1.04 42.05 36.42
N LEU A 261 1.63 41.98 35.22
CA LEU A 261 2.48 43.05 34.70
C LEU A 261 1.69 44.34 34.48
N LEU A 262 0.48 44.24 33.93
CA LEU A 262 -0.38 45.40 33.69
C LEU A 262 -0.72 46.12 35.00
N SER A 263 -1.13 45.39 36.04
CA SER A 263 -1.46 45.98 37.34
C SER A 263 -0.22 46.61 37.99
N SER A 264 0.91 45.90 37.97
CA SER A 264 2.15 46.30 38.64
C SER A 264 2.81 47.52 37.99
N PHE A 265 2.79 47.61 36.66
CA PHE A 265 3.39 48.71 35.90
C PHE A 265 2.42 49.86 35.59
N SER A 266 1.13 49.75 35.96
CA SER A 266 0.12 50.80 35.72
C SER A 266 0.50 52.18 36.28
N SER A 267 1.30 52.21 37.36
CA SER A 267 1.77 53.42 38.03
C SER A 267 3.05 54.03 37.43
N LEU A 268 3.63 53.39 36.41
CA LEU A 268 4.91 53.77 35.80
C LEU A 268 4.71 54.24 34.35
N PRO A 269 4.42 55.54 34.11
CA PRO A 269 4.40 56.08 32.76
C PRO A 269 5.83 56.18 32.18
N ILE A 270 5.97 55.94 30.88
CA ILE A 270 7.26 56.10 30.18
C ILE A 270 7.64 57.59 30.17
N PRO A 271 8.86 57.96 30.61
CA PRO A 271 9.36 59.33 30.52
C PRO A 271 9.32 59.89 29.10
N GLY A 272 8.79 61.10 28.93
CA GLY A 272 8.69 61.79 27.64
C GLY A 272 7.41 61.50 26.85
N THR A 273 6.85 60.30 26.94
CA THR A 273 5.59 59.95 26.26
C THR A 273 4.38 59.89 27.19
N GLY A 274 4.58 59.65 28.49
CA GLY A 274 3.49 59.50 29.47
C GLY A 274 2.67 58.22 29.29
N GLU A 275 3.11 57.31 28.40
CA GLU A 275 2.37 56.11 28.01
C GLU A 275 2.39 55.08 29.16
N THR A 276 1.22 54.52 29.47
CA THR A 276 1.04 53.45 30.46
C THR A 276 0.71 52.13 29.77
N PRO A 277 0.98 50.98 30.42
CA PRO A 277 0.68 49.69 29.85
C PRO A 277 -0.84 49.46 29.75
N THR A 278 -1.26 48.77 28.70
CA THR A 278 -2.61 48.29 28.40
C THR A 278 -2.50 46.88 27.81
N LEU A 279 -3.59 46.11 27.79
CA LEU A 279 -3.56 44.71 27.32
C LEU A 279 -3.05 44.57 25.87
N GLY A 280 -3.32 45.58 25.02
CA GLY A 280 -2.94 45.60 23.60
C GLY A 280 -1.58 46.22 23.29
N ASN A 281 -0.99 47.01 24.21
CA ASN A 281 0.33 47.63 24.01
C ASN A 281 1.41 47.15 24.98
N LEU A 282 1.10 46.19 25.88
CA LEU A 282 2.03 45.76 26.94
C LEU A 282 3.41 45.35 26.41
N ASP A 283 3.48 44.54 25.36
CA ASP A 283 4.76 44.08 24.81
C ASP A 283 5.59 45.24 24.24
N VAL A 284 4.92 46.17 23.56
CA VAL A 284 5.54 47.37 23.00
C VAL A 284 5.98 48.32 24.11
N TYR A 285 5.16 48.48 25.15
CA TYR A 285 5.49 49.26 26.35
C TYR A 285 6.74 48.69 27.04
N MET A 286 6.78 47.38 27.27
CA MET A 286 7.93 46.72 27.93
C MET A 286 9.21 46.84 27.08
N ALA A 287 9.11 46.69 25.76
CA ALA A 287 10.24 46.89 24.85
C ALA A 287 10.74 48.34 24.87
N LYS A 288 9.83 49.33 24.83
CA LYS A 288 10.18 50.76 24.95
C LYS A 288 10.85 51.06 26.29
N LEU A 289 10.32 50.50 27.38
CA LEU A 289 10.86 50.67 28.73
C LEU A 289 12.27 50.08 28.83
N HIS A 290 12.48 48.89 28.27
CA HIS A 290 13.81 48.25 28.18
C HIS A 290 14.80 49.12 27.40
N ASN A 291 14.44 49.52 26.18
CA ASN A 291 15.30 50.34 25.32
C ASN A 291 15.65 51.69 25.96
N LEU A 292 14.72 52.29 26.72
CA LEU A 292 14.96 53.55 27.43
C LEU A 292 16.02 53.39 28.53
N ILE A 293 15.96 52.29 29.28
CA ILE A 293 16.93 51.97 30.33
C ILE A 293 18.29 51.65 29.73
N GLU A 294 18.32 50.87 28.66
CA GLU A 294 19.55 50.46 27.97
C GLU A 294 20.25 51.63 27.28
N GLY A 295 19.48 52.58 26.74
CA GLY A 295 20.02 53.75 26.03
C GLY A 295 20.75 54.75 26.94
N ASN A 296 20.28 55.00 28.17
CA ASN A 296 20.90 55.96 29.10
C ASN A 296 20.69 55.56 30.58
N PRO A 297 21.48 54.60 31.11
CA PRO A 297 21.25 54.04 32.45
C PRO A 297 21.38 55.05 33.60
N THR A 298 22.33 55.98 33.47
CA THR A 298 22.63 57.00 34.50
C THR A 298 21.56 58.08 34.60
N GLN A 299 20.87 58.39 33.50
CA GLN A 299 19.80 59.39 33.49
C GLN A 299 18.49 58.84 34.07
N HIS A 300 18.29 57.52 33.98
CA HIS A 300 17.07 56.83 34.42
C HIS A 300 17.23 56.07 35.73
N GLU A 301 18.24 56.35 36.55
CA GLU A 301 18.55 55.63 37.79
C GLU A 301 17.34 55.55 38.76
N LYS A 302 16.61 56.66 38.93
CA LYS A 302 15.37 56.69 39.74
C LYS A 302 14.27 55.80 39.18
N LEU A 303 14.15 55.71 37.85
CA LEU A 303 13.19 54.83 37.18
C LEU A 303 13.58 53.37 37.35
N VAL A 304 14.88 53.05 37.20
CA VAL A 304 15.42 51.70 37.41
C VAL A 304 15.16 51.23 38.84
N MET A 305 15.34 52.08 39.85
CA MET A 305 15.04 51.74 41.25
C MET A 305 13.54 51.43 41.46
N LYS A 306 12.64 52.21 40.87
CA LYS A 306 11.19 51.94 40.91
C LYS A 306 10.82 50.64 40.21
N ILE A 307 11.43 50.33 39.07
CA ILE A 307 11.19 49.07 38.35
C ILE A 307 11.66 47.89 39.18
N LYS A 308 12.84 47.98 39.81
CA LYS A 308 13.33 46.95 40.73
C LYS A 308 12.39 46.72 41.91
N GLU A 309 11.84 47.80 42.48
CA GLU A 309 10.84 47.71 43.55
C GLU A 309 9.57 46.99 43.05
N VAL A 310 9.04 47.37 41.89
CA VAL A 310 7.86 46.73 41.29
C VAL A 310 8.11 45.23 41.02
N LEU A 311 9.25 44.88 40.42
CA LEU A 311 9.62 43.49 40.16
C LEU A 311 9.83 42.67 41.44
N SER A 312 10.37 43.28 42.50
CA SER A 312 10.54 42.61 43.79
C SER A 312 9.21 42.23 44.45
N ARG A 313 8.17 43.05 44.25
CA ARG A 313 6.81 42.77 44.72
C ARG A 313 6.17 41.62 43.93
N ILE A 314 6.27 41.66 42.60
CA ILE A 314 5.78 40.58 41.71
C ILE A 314 6.40 39.23 42.09
N ASN A 315 7.71 39.18 42.32
CA ASN A 315 8.39 37.95 42.71
C ASN A 315 8.01 37.46 44.12
N SER A 316 7.56 38.35 45.01
CA SER A 316 7.14 37.99 46.37
C SER A 316 5.69 37.48 46.41
N ASP A 317 4.84 37.97 45.50
CA ASP A 317 3.40 37.65 45.46
C ASP A 317 3.07 36.40 44.60
N HIS A 318 4.02 35.91 43.79
CA HIS A 318 3.79 34.84 42.81
C HIS A 318 4.76 33.64 42.89
N LEU A 319 5.53 33.52 43.97
CA LEU A 319 6.34 32.33 44.31
C LEU A 319 5.69 31.54 45.45
#